data_AF-A0A7S2HIV2-F1
#
_entry.id   AF-A0A7S2HIV2-F1
#
_cell.length_a   1.000
_cell.length_b   1.000
_cell.length_c   1.000
_cell.angle_alpha   90.00
_cell.angle_beta   90.00
_cell.angle_gamma   90.00
#
_symmetry.space_group_name_H-M   'P 1'
#
loop_
_entity.id
_entity.type
_entity.pdbx_description
1 polymer ?
#
loop_
_entity_poly.entity_id
_entity_poly.type
_entity_poly.pdbx_seq_one_letter_code
_entity_poly.pdbx_strand_id
1 'polypeptide(L)'
;ASQAAACLANLCEMTDNQKFVTDEGGIRHCINVMRSRYVEVQREAGRLLANLAALDGAASDDIIAGGGHQLLISYLLSQDSACQRIGALGIGNLCTQERQRV
;
A
#
# COMPACT_ATOMS: atom_id res chain seq x y z
N ALA A 1 -7.04 -13.54 -6.07
CA ALA A 1 -6.41 -12.50 -5.23
C ALA A 1 -5.48 -11.60 -6.04
N SER A 2 -4.45 -12.13 -6.72
CA SER A 2 -3.49 -11.29 -7.47
C SER A 2 -4.15 -10.39 -8.52
N GLN A 3 -5.03 -10.92 -9.37
CA GLN A 3 -5.67 -10.13 -10.44
C GLN A 3 -6.59 -9.04 -9.92
N ALA A 4 -7.31 -9.30 -8.81
CA ALA A 4 -8.13 -8.28 -8.16
C ALA A 4 -7.28 -7.17 -7.53
N ALA A 5 -6.20 -7.55 -6.84
CA ALA A 5 -5.23 -6.59 -6.28
C ALA A 5 -4.56 -5.77 -7.39
N ALA A 6 -4.19 -6.40 -8.51
CA ALA A 6 -3.60 -5.72 -9.66
C ALA A 6 -4.56 -4.71 -10.31
N CYS A 7 -5.82 -5.11 -10.49
CA CYS A 7 -6.86 -4.23 -11.01
C CYS A 7 -7.03 -3.00 -10.10
N LEU A 8 -7.17 -3.21 -8.79
CA LEU A 8 -7.28 -2.12 -7.82
C LEU A 8 -6.01 -1.26 -7.78
N ALA A 9 -4.83 -1.86 -7.85
CA ALA A 9 -3.56 -1.13 -7.86
C ALA A 9 -3.50 -0.18 -9.06
N ASN A 10 -3.85 -0.66 -10.25
CA ASN A 10 -3.91 0.15 -11.47
C ASN A 10 -4.96 1.26 -11.37
N LEU A 11 -6.15 0.97 -10.84
CA LEU A 11 -7.19 1.99 -10.63
C LEU A 11 -6.71 3.08 -9.66
N CYS A 12 -6.02 2.69 -8.58
CA CYS A 12 -5.50 3.60 -7.57
C CYS A 12 -4.26 4.39 -8.02
N GLU A 13 -3.85 4.32 -9.28
CA GLU A 13 -2.91 5.31 -9.85
C GLU A 13 -3.59 6.69 -10.00
N MET A 14 -4.92 6.74 -9.98
CA MET A 14 -5.69 8.00 -9.98
C MET A 14 -6.16 8.36 -8.57
N THR A 15 -5.95 9.60 -8.15
CA THR A 15 -6.29 10.10 -6.80
C THR A 15 -7.77 9.96 -6.45
N ASP A 16 -8.68 10.17 -7.40
CA ASP A 16 -10.12 10.01 -7.15
C ASP A 16 -10.49 8.58 -6.79
N ASN A 17 -9.84 7.60 -7.43
CA ASN A 17 -10.04 6.18 -7.12
C ASN A 17 -9.39 5.80 -5.78
N GLN A 18 -8.26 6.41 -5.41
CA GLN A 18 -7.64 6.19 -4.10
C GLN A 18 -8.60 6.57 -2.97
N LYS A 19 -9.28 7.71 -3.10
CA LYS A 19 -10.29 8.17 -2.13
C LYS A 19 -11.43 7.18 -2.03
N PHE A 20 -12.02 6.83 -3.17
CA PHE A 20 -13.13 5.87 -3.22
C PHE A 20 -12.75 4.52 -2.57
N VAL A 21 -11.60 3.95 -2.91
CA VAL A 21 -11.13 2.67 -2.34
C VAL A 21 -10.82 2.79 -0.84
N THR A 22 -10.33 3.94 -0.39
CA THR A 22 -10.08 4.21 1.03
C THR A 22 -11.38 4.26 1.82
N ASP A 23 -12.37 5.00 1.32
CA ASP A 23 -13.68 5.19 1.96
C ASP A 23 -14.46 3.86 2.06
N GLU A 24 -14.30 2.97 1.08
CA GLU A 24 -14.86 1.61 1.08
C GLU A 24 -14.08 0.62 1.99
N GLY A 25 -13.09 1.09 2.76
CA GLY A 25 -12.31 0.26 3.68
C GLY A 25 -11.30 -0.67 3.00
N GLY A 26 -10.87 -0.33 1.79
CA GLY A 26 -9.93 -1.13 0.99
C GLY A 26 -8.56 -1.31 1.64
N ILE A 27 -8.11 -0.35 2.45
CA ILE A 27 -6.78 -0.38 3.12
C ILE A 27 -6.63 -1.61 4.01
N ARG A 28 -7.60 -1.88 4.90
CA ARG A 28 -7.52 -3.02 5.84
C ARG A 28 -7.49 -4.36 5.10
N HIS A 29 -8.30 -4.50 4.06
CA HIS A 29 -8.31 -5.69 3.21
C HIS A 29 -6.97 -5.87 2.50
N CYS A 30 -6.43 -4.79 1.93
CA CYS A 30 -5.13 -4.79 1.27
C CYS A 30 -4.00 -5.26 2.19
N ILE A 31 -3.93 -4.73 3.42
CA ILE A 31 -2.94 -5.12 4.44
C ILE A 31 -2.99 -6.61 4.74
N ASN A 32 -4.18 -7.21 4.80
CA ASN A 32 -4.32 -8.66 5.00
C ASN A 32 -3.78 -9.45 3.80
N VAL A 33 -4.07 -9.00 2.58
CA VAL A 33 -3.63 -9.66 1.34
C VAL A 33 -2.11 -9.58 1.15
N MET A 34 -1.46 -8.52 1.63
CA MET A 34 0.01 -8.39 1.63
C MET A 34 0.73 -9.49 2.42
N ARG A 35 0.03 -10.20 3.32
CA ARG A 35 0.59 -11.34 4.09
C ARG A 35 0.47 -12.68 3.34
N SER A 36 0.01 -12.66 2.10
CA SER A 36 -0.11 -13.86 1.26
C SER A 36 1.23 -14.60 1.14
N ARG A 37 1.19 -15.93 1.09
CA ARG A 37 2.38 -16.76 0.82
C ARG A 37 2.88 -16.67 -0.63
N TYR A 38 2.07 -16.10 -1.53
CA TYR A 38 2.36 -16.01 -2.95
C TYR A 38 2.94 -14.63 -3.28
N VAL A 39 4.18 -14.59 -3.76
CA VAL A 39 4.91 -13.34 -4.05
C VAL A 39 4.17 -12.45 -5.06
N GLU A 40 3.52 -13.03 -6.08
CA GLU A 40 2.73 -12.25 -7.04
C GLU A 40 1.56 -11.51 -6.38
N VAL A 41 0.93 -12.12 -5.36
CA VAL A 41 -0.14 -11.48 -4.60
C VAL A 41 0.43 -10.40 -3.69
N GLN A 42 1.58 -10.65 -3.07
CA GLN A 42 2.30 -9.69 -2.23
C GLN A 42 2.68 -8.43 -3.02
N ARG A 43 3.24 -8.60 -4.22
CA ARG A 43 3.62 -7.48 -5.10
C ARG A 43 2.43 -6.60 -5.41
N GLU A 44 1.35 -7.18 -5.89
CA GLU A 44 0.17 -6.41 -6.32
C GLU A 44 -0.55 -5.73 -5.14
N ALA A 45 -0.67 -6.43 -4.01
CA ALA A 45 -1.24 -5.84 -2.81
C ALA A 45 -0.34 -4.73 -2.24
N GLY A 46 0.98 -4.93 -2.22
CA GLY A 46 1.91 -3.90 -1.78
C GLY A 46 1.88 -2.68 -2.70
N ARG A 47 1.78 -2.89 -4.01
CA ARG A 47 1.66 -1.81 -5.00
C ARG A 47 0.37 -1.01 -4.77
N LEU A 48 -0.75 -1.68 -4.54
CA LEU A 48 -1.99 -1.03 -4.13
C LEU A 48 -1.80 -0.19 -2.86
N LEU A 49 -1.21 -0.74 -1.80
CA LEU A 49 -1.00 0.00 -0.55
C LEU A 49 -0.06 1.20 -0.74
N ALA A 50 1.00 1.05 -1.55
CA ALA A 50 1.92 2.14 -1.87
C ALA A 50 1.22 3.26 -2.65
N ASN A 51 0.34 2.93 -3.59
CA ASN A 51 -0.48 3.91 -4.29
C ASN A 51 -1.46 4.63 -3.34
N LEU A 52 -2.12 3.90 -2.44
CA LEU A 52 -3.00 4.49 -1.42
C LEU A 52 -2.23 5.36 -0.41
N ALA A 53 -0.97 5.04 -0.12
CA ALA A 53 -0.11 5.86 0.74
C ALA A 53 0.25 7.23 0.13
N ALA A 54 0.11 7.38 -1.20
CA ALA A 54 0.28 8.67 -1.88
C ALA A 54 -0.93 9.59 -1.71
N LEU A 55 -2.07 9.08 -1.22
CA LEU A 55 -3.24 9.89 -0.95
C LEU A 55 -3.06 10.66 0.35
N ASP A 56 -3.03 11.99 0.24
CA ASP A 56 -2.94 12.85 1.42
C ASP A 56 -4.19 12.77 2.30
N GLY A 57 -3.96 12.79 3.62
CA GLY A 57 -5.03 12.79 4.62
C GLY A 57 -5.19 11.46 5.36
N ALA A 58 -6.44 11.05 5.57
CA ALA A 58 -6.82 9.95 6.47
C ALA A 58 -6.29 8.57 6.04
N ALA A 59 -5.99 8.37 4.74
CA ALA A 59 -5.44 7.11 4.25
C ALA A 59 -4.13 6.74 4.95
N SER A 60 -3.26 7.73 5.18
CA SER A 60 -1.98 7.54 5.86
C SER A 60 -2.15 7.10 7.32
N ASP A 61 -3.14 7.67 8.03
CA ASP A 61 -3.48 7.32 9.41
C ASP A 61 -4.02 5.88 9.48
N ASP A 62 -4.90 5.50 8.54
CA ASP A 62 -5.46 4.14 8.45
C ASP A 62 -4.39 3.09 8.11
N ILE A 63 -3.44 3.42 7.22
CA ILE A 63 -2.30 2.55 6.88
C ILE A 63 -1.42 2.34 8.12
N ILE A 64 -1.16 3.38 8.90
CA ILE A 64 -0.36 3.26 10.13
C ILE A 64 -1.11 2.45 11.18
N ALA A 65 -2.35 2.81 11.48
CA ALA A 65 -3.18 2.14 12.47
C ALA A 65 -3.40 0.65 12.14
N GLY A 66 -3.51 0.30 10.86
CA GLY A 66 -3.62 -1.07 10.38
C GLY A 66 -2.30 -1.85 10.37
N GLY A 67 -1.17 -1.23 10.70
CA GLY A 67 0.17 -1.85 10.65
C GLY A 67 0.73 -2.04 9.24
N GLY A 68 0.16 -1.37 8.22
CA GLY A 68 0.62 -1.45 6.84
C GLY A 68 2.05 -0.94 6.66
N HIS A 69 2.44 0.09 7.41
CA HIS A 69 3.82 0.62 7.44
C HIS A 69 4.85 -0.46 7.83
N GLN A 70 4.52 -1.36 8.77
CA GLN A 70 5.42 -2.45 9.16
C GLN A 70 5.61 -3.46 8.03
N LEU A 71 4.54 -3.75 7.28
CA LEU A 71 4.63 -4.63 6.12
C LEU A 71 5.45 -3.99 5.00
N LEU A 72 5.28 -2.70 4.74
CA LEU A 72 6.10 -1.95 3.78
C LEU A 72 7.58 -1.95 4.19
N ILE A 73 7.90 -1.80 5.48
CA ILE A 73 9.28 -1.97 6.00
C ILE A 73 9.77 -3.40 5.75
N SER A 74 8.95 -4.42 6.01
CA SER A 74 9.34 -5.82 5.78
C SER A 74 9.66 -6.10 4.30
N TYR A 75 8.96 -5.42 3.38
CA TYR A 75 9.19 -5.55 1.95
C TYR A 75 10.57 -5.03 1.53
N LEU A 76 11.13 -4.04 2.23
CA LEU A 76 12.50 -3.56 2.00
C LEU A 76 13.56 -4.66 2.15
N LEU A 77 13.25 -5.71 2.92
CA LEU A 77 14.13 -6.84 3.18
C LEU A 77 13.76 -8.08 2.34
N SER A 78 12.78 -7.98 1.45
CA SER A 78 12.38 -9.09 0.58
C SER A 78 13.51 -9.50 -0.36
N GLN A 79 13.60 -10.78 -0.73
CA GLN A 79 14.49 -11.23 -1.80
C GLN A 79 13.94 -10.87 -3.19
N ASP A 80 12.66 -10.52 -3.26
CA ASP A 80 12.02 -10.06 -4.48
C ASP A 80 12.24 -8.55 -4.69
N SER A 81 12.96 -8.20 -5.75
CA SER A 81 13.33 -6.81 -6.05
C SER A 81 12.12 -5.91 -6.32
N ALA A 82 11.03 -6.46 -6.86
CA ALA A 82 9.80 -5.70 -7.06
C ALA A 82 9.16 -5.35 -5.72
N CYS A 83 9.00 -6.32 -4.81
CA CYS A 83 8.58 -6.06 -3.43
C CYS A 83 9.48 -5.04 -2.72
N GLN A 84 10.81 -5.14 -2.84
CA GLN A 84 11.72 -4.14 -2.26
C GLN A 84 11.43 -2.71 -2.75
N ARG A 85 11.26 -2.56 -4.08
CA ARG A 85 10.94 -1.26 -4.69
C ARG A 85 9.60 -0.72 -4.21
N ILE A 86 8.59 -1.60 -4.10
CA ILE A 86 7.26 -1.26 -3.59
C ILE A 86 7.34 -0.81 -2.12
N GLY A 87 8.10 -1.52 -1.28
CA GLY A 87 8.32 -1.13 0.11
C GLY A 87 8.93 0.27 0.22
N ALA A 88 9.95 0.55 -0.59
CA ALA A 88 10.60 1.87 -0.63
C ALA A 88 9.64 2.98 -1.10
N LEU A 89 8.85 2.70 -2.15
CA LEU A 89 7.85 3.64 -2.66
C LEU A 89 6.79 3.94 -1.59
N GLY A 90 6.20 2.91 -0.98
CA GLY A 90 5.15 3.08 0.01
C GLY A 90 5.62 3.83 1.26
N ILE A 91 6.80 3.52 1.79
CA ILE A 91 7.38 4.26 2.92
C ILE A 91 7.71 5.70 2.51
N GLY A 92 8.29 5.90 1.32
CA GLY A 92 8.55 7.24 0.79
C GLY A 92 7.29 8.10 0.75
N ASN A 93 6.20 7.55 0.21
CA ASN A 93 4.91 8.24 0.13
C ASN A 93 4.36 8.60 1.52
N LEU A 94 4.46 7.70 2.50
CA LEU A 94 4.07 8.00 3.89
C LEU A 94 4.93 9.13 4.49
N CYS A 95 6.25 9.11 4.29
CA CYS A 95 7.15 10.12 4.85
C CYS A 95 6.98 11.51 4.21
N THR A 96 6.44 11.59 2.99
CA THR A 96 6.15 12.88 2.34
C THR A 96 4.85 13.53 2.84
N GLN A 97 4.02 12.80 3.60
CA GLN A 97 2.78 13.31 4.14
C GLN A 97 3.05 14.47 5.12
N GLU A 98 2.44 15.64 4.90
CA GLU A 98 2.61 16.82 5.76
C GLU A 98 2.29 16.51 7.23
N ARG A 99 1.31 15.62 7.47
CA ARG A 99 0.87 15.20 8.80
C ARG A 99 1.91 14.35 9.55
N GLN A 100 2.85 13.73 8.84
CA GLN A 100 3.88 12.85 9.41
C GLN A 100 5.28 13.48 9.40
N ARG A 101 5.40 14.72 8.89
CA ARG A 101 6.61 15.52 8.99
C ARG A 101 6.70 16.10 10.39
N VAL A 102 7.69 15.63 11.15
CA VAL A 102 8.05 16.14 12.49
C VAL A 102 8.66 17.52 12.39
#